data_AF-I1BP04-F1
#
_entry.id   AF-I1BP04-F1
#
_cell.length_a   1.000
_cell.length_b   1.000
_cell.length_c   1.000
_cell.angle_alpha   90.00
_cell.angle_beta   90.00
_cell.angle_gamma   90.00
#
_symmetry.space_group_name_H-M   'P 1'
#
loop_
_entity.id
_entity.type
_entity.pdbx_description
1 polymer ?
#
loop_
_entity_poly.entity_id
_entity_poly.type
_entity_poly.pdbx_seq_one_letter_code
_entity_poly.pdbx_strand_id
1 'polypeptide(L)'
;MSVVIKVSWQGKKFPVEYNSVQELKQATVKDLKEYCSRMTGIDSHKINLLAFGAVMNNDNLPLSIYGIHPGCHITLKLKNSGHKEQGFKDRDHHRRSDKLNETREHIRSKEEEVALERLESIKKKIESDIAPQLKHISCKQDHLDARQTRKETNR
;
A
#
# COMPACT_ATOMS: atom_id res chain seq x y z
N MET A 1 19.40 -12.97 17.31
CA MET A 1 19.83 -11.55 17.44
C MET A 1 18.59 -10.71 17.24
N SER A 2 18.17 -9.95 18.25
CA SER A 2 17.06 -9.02 18.09
C SER A 2 17.46 -7.88 17.15
N VAL A 3 16.49 -7.34 16.43
CA VAL A 3 16.68 -6.22 15.52
C VAL A 3 15.79 -5.07 15.94
N VAL A 4 16.32 -3.85 15.85
CA VAL A 4 15.62 -2.66 16.32
C VAL A 4 15.43 -1.69 15.17
N ILE A 5 14.22 -1.18 15.00
CA ILE A 5 13.92 -0.04 14.15
C ILE A 5 13.57 1.18 15.01
N LYS A 6 13.83 2.38 14.51
CA LYS A 6 13.55 3.63 15.23
C LYS A 6 12.33 4.29 14.62
N VAL A 7 11.26 4.42 15.39
CA VAL A 7 10.07 5.19 14.98
C VAL A 7 10.10 6.55 15.67
N SER A 8 9.90 7.62 14.91
CA SER A 8 9.77 8.98 15.44
C SER A 8 8.35 9.50 15.34
N TRP A 9 7.86 10.12 16.41
CA TRP A 9 6.55 10.75 16.48
C TRP A 9 6.62 12.00 17.36
N GLN A 10 6.15 13.14 16.86
CA GLN A 10 6.15 14.44 17.57
C GLN A 10 7.51 14.76 18.24
N GLY A 11 8.62 14.48 17.56
CA GLY A 11 9.97 14.70 18.08
C GLY A 11 10.47 13.66 19.09
N LYS A 12 9.60 12.75 19.57
CA LYS A 12 10.00 11.59 20.38
C LYS A 12 10.40 10.44 19.47
N LYS A 13 11.40 9.66 19.89
CA LYS A 13 11.86 8.45 19.20
C LYS A 13 11.68 7.27 20.12
N PHE A 14 11.07 6.20 19.63
CA PHE A 14 10.96 4.95 20.36
C PHE A 14 11.50 3.79 19.52
N PRO A 15 12.26 2.88 20.15
CA PRO A 15 12.71 1.65 19.50
C PRO A 15 11.54 0.68 19.38
N VAL A 16 11.45 0.00 18.24
CA VAL A 16 10.59 -1.16 18.04
C VAL A 16 11.50 -2.36 17.84
N GLU A 17 11.40 -3.33 18.73
CA GLU A 17 12.25 -4.52 18.74
C GLU A 17 11.52 -5.69 18.09
N TYR A 18 12.23 -6.41 17.23
CA TYR A 18 11.81 -7.67 16.65
C TYR A 18 12.80 -8.76 17.03
N ASN A 19 12.35 -10.01 17.13
CA ASN A 19 13.18 -11.12 17.59
C ASN A 19 14.19 -11.55 16.52
N SER A 20 13.87 -11.34 15.25
CA SER A 20 14.73 -11.72 14.12
C SER A 20 14.62 -10.77 12.91
N VAL A 21 15.65 -10.81 12.05
CA VAL A 21 15.65 -10.10 10.76
C VAL A 21 14.54 -10.62 9.84
N GLN A 22 14.23 -11.92 9.89
CA GLN A 22 13.16 -12.51 9.06
C GLN A 22 11.78 -12.00 9.49
N GLU A 23 11.54 -11.92 10.79
CA GLU A 23 10.32 -11.35 11.35
C GLU A 23 10.14 -9.89 10.90
N LEU A 24 11.19 -9.07 10.97
CA LEU A 24 11.14 -7.70 10.44
C LEU A 24 10.81 -7.65 8.94
N LYS A 25 11.36 -8.57 8.14
CA LYS A 25 11.12 -8.63 6.69
C LYS A 25 9.71 -9.05 6.34
N GLN A 26 9.10 -9.92 7.15
CA GLN A 26 7.75 -10.44 6.97
C GLN A 26 6.67 -9.55 7.63
N ALA A 27 7.04 -8.79 8.65
CA ALA A 27 6.16 -7.85 9.33
C ALA A 27 5.55 -6.89 8.32
N THR A 28 4.23 -6.70 8.44
CA THR A 28 3.48 -5.83 7.53
C THR A 28 3.45 -4.40 8.05
N VAL A 29 3.14 -3.47 7.15
CA VAL A 29 2.86 -2.08 7.53
C VAL A 29 1.69 -2.01 8.52
N LYS A 30 0.69 -2.89 8.38
CA LYS A 30 -0.42 -3.03 9.33
C LYS A 30 0.07 -3.32 10.75
N ASP A 31 0.92 -4.33 10.91
CA ASP A 31 1.44 -4.73 12.23
C ASP A 31 2.22 -3.58 12.90
N LEU A 32 3.03 -2.87 12.10
CA LEU A 32 3.77 -1.71 12.58
C LEU A 32 2.84 -0.56 12.97
N LYS A 33 1.76 -0.31 12.21
CA LYS A 33 0.74 0.69 12.57
C LYS A 33 -0.01 0.32 13.85
N GLU A 34 -0.36 -0.94 14.04
CA GLU A 34 -0.98 -1.43 15.28
C GLU A 34 -0.05 -1.31 16.49
N TYR A 35 1.24 -1.59 16.31
CA TYR A 35 2.24 -1.35 17.35
C TYR A 35 2.31 0.15 17.71
N CYS A 36 2.41 1.00 16.69
CA CYS A 36 2.43 2.45 16.90
C CYS A 36 1.13 2.95 17.55
N SER A 37 -0.02 2.41 17.16
CA SER A 37 -1.33 2.74 17.71
C SER A 37 -1.40 2.47 19.22
N ARG A 38 -0.91 1.31 19.66
CA ARG A 38 -0.80 0.96 21.09
C ARG A 38 0.14 1.90 21.85
N MET A 39 1.24 2.33 21.23
CA MET A 39 2.23 3.20 21.86
C MET A 39 1.81 4.67 21.92
N THR A 40 1.13 5.18 20.90
CA THR A 40 0.77 6.60 20.79
C THR A 40 -0.69 6.89 21.13
N GLY A 41 -1.54 5.87 21.26
CA GLY A 41 -2.99 6.00 21.46
C GLY A 41 -3.74 6.52 20.22
N ILE A 42 -3.11 6.47 19.04
CA ILE A 42 -3.71 6.95 17.78
C ILE A 42 -4.20 5.74 17.00
N ASP A 43 -5.43 5.79 16.50
CA ASP A 43 -5.96 4.72 15.67
C ASP A 43 -5.12 4.44 14.41
N SER A 44 -4.95 3.16 14.07
CA SER A 44 -4.13 2.68 12.95
C SER A 44 -4.53 3.32 11.62
N HIS A 45 -5.83 3.61 11.42
CA HIS A 45 -6.33 4.22 10.19
C HIS A 45 -5.92 5.68 10.03
N LYS A 46 -5.70 6.39 11.15
CA LYS A 46 -5.27 7.79 11.20
C LYS A 46 -3.75 7.94 11.17
N ILE A 47 -2.99 6.84 11.10
CA ILE A 47 -1.54 6.86 11.06
C ILE A 47 -1.02 6.76 9.63
N ASN A 48 -0.10 7.66 9.28
CA ASN A 48 0.76 7.60 8.10
C ASN A 48 2.20 7.29 8.55
N LEU A 49 2.76 6.20 8.05
CA LEU A 49 4.16 5.87 8.24
C LEU A 49 4.95 6.36 7.03
N LEU A 50 6.07 7.04 7.29
CA LEU A 50 6.98 7.53 6.27
C LEU A 50 8.35 6.90 6.47
N ALA A 51 8.89 6.31 5.41
CA ALA A 51 10.28 5.87 5.36
C ALA A 51 10.92 6.38 4.08
N PHE A 52 12.17 6.81 4.16
CA PHE A 52 12.94 7.30 3.01
C PHE A 52 12.21 8.40 2.19
N GLY A 53 11.38 9.21 2.85
CA GLY A 53 10.59 10.27 2.20
C GLY A 53 9.29 9.80 1.52
N ALA A 54 9.01 8.49 1.48
CA ALA A 54 7.79 7.93 0.91
C ALA A 54 6.78 7.54 2.00
N VAL A 55 5.49 7.71 1.70
CA VAL A 55 4.38 7.28 2.57
C VAL A 55 4.04 5.82 2.28
N MET A 56 3.95 5.00 3.33
CA MET A 56 3.51 3.61 3.24
C MET A 56 1.97 3.55 3.17
N ASN A 57 1.46 3.48 1.94
CA ASN A 57 0.03 3.50 1.68
C ASN A 57 -0.64 2.12 1.81
N ASN A 58 0.11 1.03 1.58
CA ASN A 58 -0.45 -0.33 1.57
C ASN A 58 -0.13 -1.05 2.87
N ASP A 59 -1.16 -1.34 3.65
CA ASP A 59 -1.02 -1.97 4.96
C ASP A 59 -0.65 -3.46 4.86
N ASN A 60 -1.03 -4.12 3.76
CA ASN A 60 -0.78 -5.55 3.53
C ASN A 60 0.63 -5.86 3.03
N LEU A 61 1.42 -4.83 2.66
CA LEU A 61 2.77 -5.05 2.15
C LEU A 61 3.76 -5.22 3.30
N PRO A 62 4.76 -6.11 3.16
CA PRO A 62 5.80 -6.25 4.14
C PRO A 62 6.73 -5.04 4.15
N LEU A 63 7.31 -4.74 5.32
CA LEU A 63 8.24 -3.63 5.51
C LEU A 63 9.49 -3.77 4.61
N SER A 64 9.88 -4.99 4.26
CA SER A 64 10.99 -5.26 3.35
C SER A 64 10.79 -4.67 1.94
N ILE A 65 9.55 -4.62 1.43
CA ILE A 65 9.23 -4.02 0.12
C ILE A 65 9.48 -2.52 0.13
N TYR A 66 9.34 -1.89 1.29
CA TYR A 66 9.64 -0.47 1.50
C TYR A 66 11.12 -0.19 1.82
N GLY A 67 11.99 -1.21 1.69
CA GLY A 67 13.42 -1.08 1.97
C GLY A 67 13.76 -0.94 3.46
N ILE A 68 12.85 -1.30 4.36
CA ILE A 68 13.12 -1.25 5.80
C ILE A 68 14.08 -2.37 6.18
N HIS A 69 15.18 -1.97 6.82
CA HIS A 69 16.21 -2.84 7.36
C HIS A 69 16.44 -2.53 8.86
N PRO A 70 17.16 -3.41 9.60
CA PRO A 70 17.55 -3.13 10.98
C PRO A 70 18.27 -1.78 11.08
N GLY A 71 17.91 -0.97 12.08
CA GLY A 71 18.44 0.39 12.28
C GLY A 71 17.77 1.49 11.44
N CYS A 72 16.79 1.16 10.59
CA CYS A 72 16.03 2.16 9.84
C CYS A 72 15.30 3.15 10.74
N HIS A 73 15.10 4.36 10.20
CA HIS A 73 14.33 5.43 10.81
C HIS A 73 13.02 5.63 10.05
N ILE A 74 11.91 5.48 10.77
CA ILE A 74 10.54 5.65 10.25
C ILE A 74 9.93 6.85 10.98
N THR A 75 9.22 7.71 10.25
CA THR A 75 8.50 8.86 10.81
C THR A 75 7.02 8.58 10.80
N LEU A 76 6.39 8.68 11.97
CA LEU A 76 4.96 8.60 12.14
C LEU A 76 4.33 9.99 12.03
N LYS A 77 3.35 10.13 11.14
CA LYS A 77 2.51 11.33 10.99
C LYS A 77 1.04 10.95 11.14
N LEU A 78 0.25 11.89 11.65
CA LEU A 78 -1.21 11.78 11.60
C LEU A 78 -1.69 12.07 10.18
N LYS A 79 -2.67 11.32 9.71
CA LYS A 79 -3.50 11.73 8.57
C LYS A 79 -4.29 12.94 9.04
N ASN A 80 -4.03 14.10 8.45
CA ASN A 80 -4.82 15.29 8.72
C ASN A 80 -6.22 15.08 8.13
N SER A 81 -7.12 14.50 8.92
CA SER A 81 -8.55 14.45 8.62
C SER A 81 -9.17 15.81 8.94
N GLY A 82 -8.84 16.83 8.15
CA GLY A 82 -9.61 18.09 8.01
C GLY A 82 -9.93 18.94 9.25
N HIS A 83 -9.62 18.54 10.48
CA HIS A 83 -9.86 19.34 11.67
C HIS A 83 -8.62 20.17 11.97
N LYS A 84 -8.76 21.48 11.72
CA LYS A 84 -7.87 22.52 12.22
C LYS A 84 -7.87 22.44 13.75
N GLU A 85 -6.80 21.95 14.35
CA GLU A 85 -6.43 22.37 15.70
C GLU A 85 -5.03 22.97 15.69
N GLN A 86 -5.02 24.28 15.95
CA GLN A 86 -3.88 25.09 16.33
C GLN A 86 -3.23 24.52 17.61
N GLY A 87 -1.90 24.58 17.68
CA GLY A 87 -1.19 24.27 18.92
C GLY A 87 0.32 24.40 18.84
N PHE A 88 0.79 25.62 18.62
CA PHE A 88 2.03 26.23 19.13
C PHE A 88 3.23 25.32 19.50
N LYS A 89 4.37 25.54 18.82
CA LYS A 89 5.63 25.90 19.49
C LYS A 89 6.60 26.61 18.54
N ASP A 90 6.90 27.84 18.92
CA ASP A 90 7.88 28.75 18.37
C ASP A 90 9.26 28.12 18.17
N ARG A 91 9.88 28.40 17.01
CA ARG A 91 11.08 29.24 16.95
C ARG A 91 11.46 29.50 15.49
N ASP A 92 11.72 30.79 15.27
CA ASP A 92 11.98 31.49 14.04
C ASP A 92 13.11 30.92 13.18
N HIS A 93 12.92 30.96 11.86
CA HIS A 93 13.86 31.66 10.97
C HIS A 93 13.18 32.02 9.65
N HIS A 94 13.17 33.33 9.37
CA HIS A 94 12.76 33.95 8.12
C HIS A 94 13.27 33.24 6.86
N ARG A 95 12.33 32.86 5.98
CA ARG A 95 12.45 33.22 4.56
C ARG A 95 11.07 33.23 3.89
N ARG A 96 10.65 34.44 3.52
CA ARG A 96 9.83 34.81 2.36
C ARG A 96 9.41 33.61 1.49
N SER A 97 8.11 33.42 1.32
CA SER A 97 7.47 33.90 0.10
C SER A 97 5.94 33.82 0.19
N ASP A 98 5.36 34.68 -0.61
CA ASP A 98 4.01 35.19 -0.56
C ASP A 98 2.90 34.18 -0.84
N LYS A 99 1.75 34.58 -0.30
CA LYS A 99 0.39 34.19 -0.62
C LYS A 99 0.17 33.96 -2.12
N LEU A 100 -0.46 32.84 -2.46
CA LEU A 100 -1.54 32.78 -3.44
C LEU A 100 -2.44 31.59 -3.12
N ASN A 101 -3.44 31.87 -2.29
CA ASN A 101 -4.69 31.13 -2.25
C ASN A 101 -5.50 31.60 -3.45
N GLU A 102 -5.61 30.79 -4.49
CA GLU A 102 -6.80 30.80 -5.36
C GLU A 102 -6.91 29.47 -6.11
N THR A 103 -8.09 28.87 -6.00
CA THR A 103 -8.69 27.90 -6.93
C THR A 103 -7.85 26.68 -7.38
N ARG A 104 -8.12 25.52 -6.75
CA ARG A 104 -7.98 24.23 -7.45
C ARG A 104 -8.96 23.18 -6.93
N GLU A 105 -10.24 23.55 -6.99
CA GLU A 105 -11.27 22.58 -7.31
C GLU A 105 -10.99 22.06 -8.74
N HIS A 106 -11.02 20.73 -8.90
CA HIS A 106 -11.19 20.01 -10.17
C HIS A 106 -10.30 20.43 -11.37
N ILE A 107 -9.10 19.86 -11.44
CA ILE A 107 -8.49 19.55 -12.74
C ILE A 107 -8.25 18.05 -12.77
N ARG A 108 -9.29 17.31 -13.18
CA ARG A 108 -9.13 15.95 -13.70
C ARG A 108 -8.38 16.12 -15.02
N SER A 109 -7.13 15.69 -15.08
CA SER A 109 -6.30 15.85 -16.27
C SER A 109 -6.98 15.10 -17.42
N LYS A 110 -7.10 15.72 -18.60
CA LYS A 110 -7.68 15.09 -19.81
C LYS A 110 -7.01 13.73 -20.13
N GLU A 111 -5.76 13.56 -19.71
CA GLU A 111 -5.00 12.32 -19.84
C GLU A 111 -5.55 11.18 -18.96
N GLU A 112 -6.06 11.47 -17.76
CA GLU A 112 -6.66 10.46 -16.87
C GLU A 112 -8.03 9.99 -17.41
N GLU A 113 -8.80 10.89 -18.02
CA GLU A 113 -10.08 10.54 -18.66
C GLU A 113 -9.87 9.62 -19.86
N VAL A 114 -8.88 9.92 -20.70
CA VAL A 114 -8.49 9.06 -21.84
C VAL A 114 -7.93 7.71 -21.37
N ALA A 115 -7.20 7.67 -20.26
CA ALA A 115 -6.71 6.42 -19.68
C ALA A 115 -7.86 5.52 -19.20
N LEU A 116 -8.86 6.11 -18.54
CA LEU A 116 -10.04 5.37 -18.08
C LEU A 116 -10.88 4.84 -19.25
N GLU A 117 -11.09 5.63 -20.29
CA GLU A 117 -11.82 5.21 -21.49
C GLU A 117 -11.12 4.03 -22.22
N ARG A 118 -9.78 4.07 -22.30
CA ARG A 118 -8.99 2.96 -22.86
C ARG A 118 -9.10 1.69 -22.02
N LEU A 119 -9.09 1.82 -20.69
CA LEU A 119 -9.23 0.68 -19.79
C LEU A 119 -10.62 0.01 -19.90
N GLU A 120 -11.68 0.80 -20.04
CA GLU A 120 -13.02 0.28 -20.27
C GLU A 120 -13.15 -0.44 -21.62
N SER A 121 -12.54 0.13 -22.67
CA SER A 121 -12.49 -0.52 -23.99
C SER A 121 -11.75 -1.85 -23.97
N ILE A 122 -10.63 -1.93 -23.25
CA ILE A 122 -9.87 -3.18 -23.07
C ILE A 122 -10.71 -4.22 -22.32
N LYS A 123 -11.36 -3.82 -21.22
CA LYS A 123 -12.23 -4.72 -20.45
C LYS A 123 -13.34 -5.33 -21.31
N LYS A 124 -14.04 -4.50 -22.08
CA LYS A 124 -15.14 -4.95 -22.95
C LYS A 124 -14.65 -5.93 -24.03
N LYS A 125 -13.45 -5.73 -24.57
CA LYS A 125 -12.85 -6.61 -25.57
C LYS A 125 -12.47 -7.98 -24.99
N ILE A 126 -11.97 -8.02 -23.75
CA ILE A 126 -11.68 -9.28 -23.04
C ILE A 126 -12.96 -10.09 -22.83
N GLU A 127 -14.04 -9.44 -22.39
CA GLU A 127 -15.33 -10.10 -22.12
C GLU A 127 -16.00 -10.61 -23.40
N SER A 128 -15.96 -9.83 -24.48
CA SER A 128 -16.57 -10.19 -25.76
C SER A 128 -15.79 -11.26 -26.51
N ASP A 129 -14.46 -11.13 -26.62
CA ASP A 129 -13.70 -11.89 -27.62
C ASP A 129 -12.91 -13.04 -26.99
N ILE A 130 -12.42 -12.87 -25.76
CA ILE A 130 -11.50 -13.82 -25.12
C ILE A 130 -12.26 -14.79 -24.23
N ALA A 131 -13.20 -14.31 -23.40
CA ALA A 131 -13.95 -15.15 -22.47
C ALA A 131 -14.74 -16.30 -23.14
N PRO A 132 -15.38 -16.12 -24.32
CA PRO A 132 -16.08 -17.22 -24.98
C PRO A 132 -15.14 -18.30 -25.52
N GLN A 133 -13.94 -17.91 -25.98
CA GLN A 133 -12.95 -18.85 -26.52
C GLN A 133 -12.38 -19.76 -25.43
N LEU A 134 -12.17 -19.23 -24.21
CA LEU A 134 -11.73 -20.04 -23.07
C LEU A 134 -12.76 -21.08 -22.64
N LYS A 135 -14.07 -20.77 -22.72
CA LYS A 135 -15.14 -21.77 -22.50
C LYS A 135 -15.10 -22.88 -23.54
N HIS A 136 -14.83 -22.56 -24.80
CA HIS A 136 -14.70 -23.55 -25.88
C HIS A 136 -13.46 -24.44 -25.72
N ILE A 137 -12.36 -23.92 -25.16
CA ILE A 137 -11.14 -24.71 -24.90
C ILE A 137 -11.36 -25.66 -23.71
N SER A 138 -12.01 -25.19 -22.64
CA SER A 138 -12.37 -26.04 -21.50
C SER A 138 -13.19 -27.27 -21.92
N CYS A 139 -14.22 -27.07 -22.75
CA CYS A 139 -15.10 -28.15 -23.19
C CYS A 139 -14.38 -29.20 -24.08
N LYS A 140 -13.29 -28.83 -24.76
CA LYS A 140 -12.48 -29.77 -25.54
C LYS A 140 -11.55 -30.61 -24.66
N GLN A 141 -11.11 -30.08 -23.52
CA GLN A 141 -10.23 -30.77 -22.59
C GLN A 141 -10.97 -31.93 -21.90
N ASP A 142 -12.21 -31.70 -21.44
CA ASP A 142 -13.04 -32.73 -20.79
C ASP A 142 -13.32 -33.94 -21.70
N HIS A 143 -13.42 -33.70 -23.02
CA HIS A 143 -13.68 -34.74 -24.01
C HIS A 143 -12.44 -35.61 -24.33
N LEU A 144 -11.23 -35.12 -24.04
CA LEU A 144 -9.98 -35.86 -24.18
C LEU A 144 -9.72 -36.76 -22.97
N ASP A 145 -10.00 -36.28 -21.75
CA ASP A 145 -9.84 -37.06 -20.51
C ASP A 145 -10.83 -38.24 -20.46
N ALA A 146 -12.06 -38.06 -20.95
CA ALA A 146 -13.03 -39.15 -21.10
C ALA A 146 -12.60 -40.25 -22.10
N ARG A 147 -11.69 -39.94 -23.04
CA ARG A 147 -11.16 -40.91 -24.02
C ARG A 147 -9.97 -41.71 -23.48
N GLN A 148 -9.20 -41.18 -22.55
CA GLN A 148 -8.08 -41.90 -21.91
C GLN A 148 -8.59 -42.95 -20.91
N THR A 149 -9.64 -42.65 -20.14
CA THR A 149 -10.21 -43.56 -19.15
C THR A 149 -10.84 -44.84 -19.75
N ARG A 150 -11.26 -44.82 -21.02
CA ARG A 150 -11.73 -46.03 -21.74
C ARG A 150 -10.63 -46.95 -22.23
N LYS A 151 -9.36 -46.49 -22.30
CA LYS A 151 -8.23 -47.31 -22.74
C LYS A 151 -7.56 -48.07 -21.59
N GLU A 152 -7.74 -47.63 -20.35
CA GLU A 152 -7.15 -48.28 -19.17
C GLU A 152 -8.03 -49.38 -18.56
N THR A 153 -9.31 -49.46 -18.92
CA THR A 153 -10.27 -50.46 -18.41
C THR A 153 -10.33 -51.76 -19.21
N ASN A 154 -9.48 -51.92 -20.23
CA ASN A 154 -9.49 -53.08 -21.14
C ASN A 154 -8.11 -53.76 -21.23
N ARG A 155 -7.33 -53.69 -20.14
CA ARG A 155 -6.04 -54.37 -19.97
C ARG A 155 -6.05 -55.13 -18.65
#